data_AF-A0A4Y2IDR8-F1
#
_entry.id   AF-A0A4Y2IDR8-F1
#
_cell.length_a   1.000
_cell.length_b   1.000
_cell.length_c   1.000
_cell.angle_alpha   90.00
_cell.angle_beta   90.00
_cell.angle_gamma   90.00
#
_symmetry.space_group_name_H-M   'P 1'
#
loop_
_entity.id
_entity.type
_entity.pdbx_description
1 polymer ?
#
loop_
_entity_poly.entity_id
_entity_poly.type
_entity_poly.pdbx_seq_one_letter_code
_entity_poly.pdbx_strand_id
1 'polypeptide(L)'
;MACAMLACFHGPKIESSFSIMNSVVTSETNRLSVESFDAIQTLKYELMSEKKSAVQLYKKDYLKDKVDINLCQNMNSASRNYRAKALNNSNKENVCDKQSSRRKKLVSKEAAKKISAKAAKLQRNIHLKKMVPGLKKSFHI
;
A
#
# COMPACT_ATOMS: atom_id res chain seq x y z
N MET A 1 -19.40 59.03 16.62
CA MET A 1 -20.32 58.39 15.64
C MET A 1 -20.13 58.83 14.18
N ALA A 2 -19.32 59.86 13.87
CA ALA A 2 -19.12 60.31 12.48
C ALA A 2 -18.24 59.38 11.61
N CYS A 3 -17.24 58.69 12.18
CA CYS A 3 -16.32 57.85 11.39
C CYS A 3 -17.01 56.63 10.74
N ALA A 4 -18.09 56.11 11.32
CA ALA A 4 -18.82 54.96 10.78
C ALA A 4 -19.62 55.33 9.51
N MET A 5 -20.15 56.56 9.44
CA MET A 5 -20.87 57.03 8.24
C MET A 5 -19.93 57.33 7.07
N LEU A 6 -18.69 57.76 7.35
CA LEU A 6 -17.66 57.91 6.33
C LEU A 6 -17.15 56.54 5.80
N ALA A 7 -17.21 55.49 6.62
CA ALA A 7 -16.80 54.12 6.28
C ALA A 7 -17.71 53.42 5.25
N CYS A 8 -18.96 53.86 5.09
CA CYS A 8 -19.94 53.16 4.24
C CYS A 8 -19.68 53.31 2.73
N PHE A 9 -19.00 54.37 2.28
CA PHE A 9 -18.86 54.66 0.85
C PHE A 9 -17.46 55.18 0.51
N HIS A 10 -16.46 54.30 0.50
CA HIS A 10 -15.13 54.65 0.02
C HIS A 10 -15.01 54.52 -1.51
N GLY A 11 -15.76 55.37 -2.25
CA GLY A 11 -15.44 55.82 -3.62
C GLY A 11 -15.10 54.76 -4.69
N PRO A 12 -14.35 55.15 -5.77
CA PRO A 12 -14.12 54.35 -7.00
C PRO A 12 -13.53 52.95 -6.82
N LYS A 13 -13.10 52.59 -5.61
CA LYS A 13 -12.58 51.26 -5.27
C LYS A 13 -13.66 50.18 -5.33
N ILE A 14 -14.91 50.53 -5.00
CA ILE A 14 -16.05 49.60 -5.09
C ILE A 14 -16.46 49.42 -6.57
N GLU A 15 -16.56 50.50 -7.33
CA GLU A 15 -16.86 50.43 -8.77
C GLU A 15 -15.78 49.68 -9.57
N SER A 16 -14.50 49.92 -9.25
CA SER A 16 -13.38 49.19 -9.87
C SER A 16 -13.46 47.69 -9.58
N SER A 17 -13.87 47.29 -8.38
CA SER A 17 -14.02 45.87 -8.05
C SER A 17 -15.19 45.21 -8.78
N PHE A 18 -16.30 45.93 -9.01
CA PHE A 18 -17.38 45.48 -9.89
C PHE A 18 -16.95 45.38 -11.37
N SER A 19 -16.17 46.32 -11.87
CA SER A 19 -15.63 46.26 -13.24
C SER A 19 -14.70 45.06 -13.43
N ILE A 20 -13.85 44.77 -12.43
CA ILE A 20 -12.96 43.59 -12.45
C ILE A 20 -13.79 42.31 -12.34
N MET A 21 -14.80 42.27 -11.46
CA MET A 21 -15.73 41.14 -11.34
C MET A 21 -16.42 40.85 -12.68
N ASN A 22 -16.91 41.87 -13.37
CA ASN A 22 -17.56 41.71 -14.67
C ASN A 22 -16.58 41.14 -15.72
N SER A 23 -15.32 41.59 -15.72
CA SER A 23 -14.29 41.04 -16.61
C SER A 23 -13.98 39.58 -16.30
N VAL A 24 -13.87 39.23 -15.01
CA VAL A 24 -13.55 37.88 -14.55
C VAL A 24 -14.72 36.90 -14.75
N VAL A 25 -15.97 37.36 -14.63
CA VAL A 25 -17.15 36.49 -14.81
C VAL A 25 -17.51 36.33 -16.30
N THR A 26 -17.28 37.37 -17.11
CA THR A 26 -17.71 37.42 -18.52
C THR A 26 -16.62 36.96 -19.50
N SER A 27 -15.32 37.00 -19.13
CA SER A 27 -14.27 36.54 -20.06
C SER A 27 -14.37 35.04 -20.34
N GLU A 28 -14.21 34.65 -21.59
CA GLU A 28 -14.23 33.23 -21.99
C GLU A 28 -12.97 32.47 -21.51
N THR A 29 -11.86 33.17 -21.33
CA THR A 29 -10.55 32.59 -21.03
C THR A 29 -10.18 32.58 -19.55
N ASN A 30 -10.63 33.56 -18.76
CA ASN A 30 -10.30 33.73 -17.34
C ASN A 30 -11.56 33.70 -16.45
N ARG A 31 -12.54 32.86 -16.81
CA ARG A 31 -13.81 32.75 -16.10
C ARG A 31 -13.61 32.17 -14.70
N LEU A 32 -13.75 32.98 -13.66
CA LEU A 32 -13.79 32.48 -12.27
C LEU A 32 -15.24 32.37 -11.79
N SER A 33 -15.50 31.39 -10.92
CA SER A 33 -16.78 31.34 -10.20
C SER A 33 -16.88 32.54 -9.26
N VAL A 34 -18.12 32.98 -8.99
CA VAL A 34 -18.38 34.09 -8.07
C VAL A 34 -17.80 33.80 -6.68
N GLU A 35 -17.90 32.56 -6.21
CA GLU A 35 -17.30 32.10 -4.94
C GLU A 35 -15.78 32.26 -4.91
N SER A 36 -15.10 31.89 -6.00
CA SER A 36 -13.64 32.01 -6.10
C SER A 36 -13.20 33.48 -6.11
N PHE A 37 -13.94 34.32 -6.82
CA PHE A 37 -13.68 35.75 -6.88
C PHE A 37 -13.89 36.42 -5.52
N ASP A 38 -14.98 36.09 -4.82
CA ASP A 38 -15.27 36.60 -3.48
C ASP A 38 -14.19 36.24 -2.47
N ALA A 39 -13.72 34.98 -2.48
CA ALA A 39 -12.62 34.53 -1.64
C ALA A 39 -11.32 35.30 -1.93
N ILE A 40 -10.96 35.48 -3.21
CA ILE A 40 -9.76 36.23 -3.61
C ILE A 40 -9.86 37.69 -3.16
N GLN A 41 -11.01 38.32 -3.35
CA GLN A 41 -11.23 39.72 -3.01
C GLN A 41 -11.17 39.94 -1.49
N THR A 42 -11.75 39.03 -0.72
CA THR A 42 -11.70 39.02 0.75
C THR A 42 -10.26 38.93 1.24
N LEU A 43 -9.51 37.93 0.77
CA LEU A 43 -8.09 37.77 1.13
C LEU A 43 -7.24 38.98 0.73
N LYS A 44 -7.49 39.55 -0.46
CA LYS A 44 -6.76 40.72 -0.95
C LYS A 44 -6.93 41.91 -0.01
N TYR A 45 -8.16 42.22 0.39
CA TYR A 45 -8.42 43.36 1.26
C TYR A 45 -8.03 43.11 2.71
N GLU A 46 -8.16 41.89 3.20
CA GLU A 46 -7.66 41.49 4.51
C GLU A 46 -6.14 41.74 4.61
N LEU A 47 -5.37 41.26 3.63
CA LEU A 47 -3.93 41.50 3.54
C LEU A 47 -3.58 42.99 3.41
N MET A 48 -4.34 43.74 2.60
CA MET A 48 -4.14 45.19 2.47
C MET A 48 -4.43 45.94 3.77
N SER A 49 -5.43 45.51 4.55
CA SER A 49 -5.79 46.14 5.82
C SER A 49 -4.71 45.95 6.89
N GLU A 50 -4.14 44.74 6.96
CA GLU A 50 -3.10 44.40 7.92
C GLU A 50 -1.70 44.90 7.51
N LYS A 51 -1.53 45.29 6.23
CA LYS A 51 -0.23 45.68 5.64
C LYS A 51 0.85 44.61 5.81
N LYS A 52 0.46 43.35 5.93
CA LYS A 52 1.36 42.19 6.05
C LYS A 52 1.34 41.42 4.74
N SER A 53 2.49 40.86 4.37
CA SER A 53 2.53 39.85 3.31
C SER A 53 1.77 38.60 3.75
N ALA A 54 1.16 37.87 2.82
CA ALA A 54 0.53 36.57 3.10
C ALA A 54 1.51 35.62 3.80
N VAL A 55 2.80 35.68 3.42
CA VAL A 55 3.86 34.88 4.06
C VAL A 55 4.03 35.26 5.53
N GLN A 56 3.83 36.52 5.90
CA GLN A 56 3.94 37.00 7.28
C GLN A 56 2.67 36.72 8.08
N LEU A 57 1.50 36.86 7.46
CA LEU A 57 0.20 36.59 8.10
C LEU A 57 0.04 35.11 8.42
N TYR A 58 0.35 34.26 7.44
CA TYR A 58 0.28 32.80 7.56
C TYR A 58 1.60 32.17 8.02
N LYS A 59 2.54 32.98 8.54
CA LYS A 59 3.75 32.45 9.17
C LYS A 59 3.35 31.76 10.47
N LYS A 60 2.95 30.50 10.37
CA LYS A 60 2.76 29.64 11.53
C LYS A 60 4.13 29.44 12.18
N ASP A 61 4.24 29.80 13.45
CA ASP A 61 5.34 29.36 14.29
C ASP A 61 5.17 27.84 14.47
N TYR A 62 5.70 27.04 13.53
CA TYR A 62 5.69 25.57 13.61
C TYR A 62 6.29 25.03 14.91
N LEU A 63 7.10 25.86 15.60
CA LEU A 63 7.69 25.59 16.90
C LEU A 63 6.71 25.77 18.08
N LYS A 64 5.65 26.55 17.91
CA LYS A 64 4.63 26.83 18.94
C LYS A 64 3.35 26.04 18.74
N ASP A 65 3.12 25.50 17.55
CA ASP A 65 1.98 24.62 17.30
C ASP A 65 2.14 23.32 18.09
N LYS A 66 1.11 23.02 18.91
CA LYS A 66 1.09 21.80 19.72
C LYS A 66 1.00 20.60 18.79
N VAL A 67 2.07 19.80 18.72
CA VAL A 67 2.06 18.53 17.98
C VAL A 67 1.05 17.58 18.63
N ASP A 68 0.18 16.97 17.82
CA ASP A 68 -0.69 15.90 18.28
C ASP A 68 0.14 14.63 18.56
N ILE A 69 0.37 14.38 19.84
CA ILE A 69 1.13 13.23 20.34
C ILE A 69 0.46 11.92 19.88
N ASN A 70 -0.87 11.87 19.85
CA ASN A 70 -1.61 10.67 19.46
C ASN A 70 -1.43 10.38 17.98
N LEU A 71 -1.47 11.42 17.14
CA LEU A 71 -1.20 11.26 15.70
C LEU A 71 0.21 10.71 15.46
N CYS A 72 1.21 11.23 16.17
CA CYS A 72 2.59 10.77 16.05
C CYS A 72 2.75 9.31 16.50
N GLN A 73 2.13 8.92 17.62
CA GLN A 73 2.12 7.54 18.11
C GLN A 73 1.40 6.60 17.13
N ASN A 74 0.30 7.03 16.53
CA ASN A 74 -0.46 6.26 15.54
C ASN A 74 0.35 6.03 14.26
N MET A 75 0.99 7.07 13.73
CA MET A 75 1.88 6.95 12.57
C MET A 75 3.02 5.96 12.83
N ASN A 76 3.68 6.07 14.00
CA ASN A 76 4.78 5.18 14.37
C ASN A 76 4.32 3.73 14.52
N SER A 77 3.17 3.51 15.16
CA SER A 77 2.59 2.19 15.34
C SER A 77 2.16 1.57 14.01
N ALA A 78 1.51 2.34 13.13
CA ALA A 78 1.10 1.90 11.80
C ALA A 78 2.31 1.49 10.95
N SER A 79 3.38 2.29 10.96
CA SER A 79 4.63 1.99 10.24
C SER A 79 5.29 0.70 10.73
N ARG A 80 5.38 0.51 12.06
CA ARG A 80 5.90 -0.74 12.65
C ARG A 80 5.05 -1.94 12.28
N ASN A 81 3.73 -1.82 12.39
CA ASN A 81 2.80 -2.89 12.06
C ASN A 81 2.84 -3.26 10.57
N TYR A 82 2.98 -2.28 9.68
CA TYR A 82 3.15 -2.51 8.25
C TYR A 82 4.43 -3.31 7.97
N ARG A 83 5.57 -2.89 8.53
CA ARG A 83 6.85 -3.62 8.39
C ARG A 83 6.76 -5.04 8.94
N ALA A 84 6.13 -5.23 10.11
CA ALA A 84 5.93 -6.55 10.70
C ALA A 84 5.06 -7.44 9.81
N LYS A 85 3.98 -6.92 9.23
CA LYS A 85 3.15 -7.66 8.27
C LYS A 85 3.92 -8.03 7.00
N ALA A 86 4.72 -7.12 6.45
CA ALA A 86 5.54 -7.39 5.27
C ALA A 86 6.55 -8.53 5.52
N LEU A 87 7.25 -8.51 6.67
CA LEU A 87 8.17 -9.57 7.07
C LEU A 87 7.47 -10.91 7.34
N ASN A 88 6.28 -10.88 7.94
CA ASN A 88 5.51 -12.10 8.18
C ASN A 88 4.98 -12.71 6.88
N ASN A 89 4.61 -11.90 5.89
CA ASN A 89 4.16 -12.38 4.59
C ASN A 89 5.31 -13.00 3.79
N SER A 90 6.49 -12.37 3.77
CA SER A 90 7.67 -12.98 3.13
C SER A 90 8.10 -14.29 3.81
N ASN A 91 7.97 -14.39 5.15
CA ASN A 91 8.21 -15.64 5.86
C ASN A 91 7.19 -16.73 5.50
N LYS A 92 5.91 -16.40 5.26
CA LYS A 92 4.88 -17.36 4.82
C LYS A 92 5.15 -17.90 3.41
N GLU A 93 5.60 -17.05 2.47
CA GLU A 93 6.01 -17.50 1.14
C GLU A 93 7.17 -18.50 1.20
N ASN A 94 8.20 -18.18 2.00
CA ASN A 94 9.35 -19.08 2.21
C ASN A 94 8.99 -20.42 2.88
N VAL A 95 7.93 -20.47 3.70
CA VAL A 95 7.43 -21.72 4.30
C VAL A 95 6.63 -22.55 3.30
N CYS A 96 5.84 -21.90 2.43
CA CYS A 96 5.07 -22.58 1.38
C CYS A 96 5.98 -23.27 0.35
N ASP A 97 7.09 -22.64 -0.04
CA ASP A 97 8.07 -23.23 -0.97
C ASP A 97 8.83 -24.42 -0.37
N LYS A 98 9.13 -24.39 0.93
CA LYS A 98 9.74 -25.55 1.61
C LYS A 98 8.78 -26.74 1.71
N GLN A 99 7.48 -26.48 1.88
CA GLN A 99 6.46 -27.53 1.93
C GLN A 99 6.16 -28.14 0.55
N SER A 100 6.24 -27.34 -0.52
CA SER A 100 6.09 -27.82 -1.91
C SER A 100 7.29 -28.68 -2.35
N SER A 101 8.50 -28.34 -1.88
CA SER A 101 9.73 -29.14 -2.05
C SER A 101 9.64 -30.51 -1.37
N ARG A 102 9.14 -30.59 -0.12
CA ARG A 102 9.04 -31.85 0.64
C ARG A 102 8.01 -32.83 0.05
N ARG A 103 6.99 -32.33 -0.66
CA ARG A 103 5.96 -33.18 -1.32
C ARG A 103 6.37 -33.75 -2.68
N LYS A 104 7.54 -33.40 -3.23
CA LYS A 104 8.07 -33.97 -4.49
C LYS A 104 9.25 -34.94 -4.26
N LYS A 105 9.10 -35.91 -3.36
CA LYS A 105 9.79 -37.21 -3.53
C LYS A 105 8.86 -38.19 -4.25
N LEU A 106 8.37 -37.78 -5.42
CA LEU A 106 7.84 -38.73 -6.40
C LEU A 106 9.06 -39.44 -6.99
N VAL A 107 9.25 -40.69 -6.57
CA VAL A 107 10.23 -41.59 -7.19
C VAL A 107 9.98 -41.56 -8.70
N SER A 108 11.00 -41.21 -9.49
CA SER A 108 10.86 -41.13 -10.94
C SER A 108 10.29 -42.45 -11.49
N LYS A 109 9.52 -42.41 -12.59
CA LYS A 109 8.93 -43.61 -13.21
C LYS A 109 9.95 -44.75 -13.40
N GLU A 110 11.21 -44.42 -13.68
CA GLU A 110 12.31 -45.39 -13.75
C GLU A 110 12.65 -46.03 -12.41
N ALA A 111 12.78 -45.23 -11.35
CA ALA A 111 13.11 -45.76 -10.03
C ALA A 111 11.96 -46.63 -9.47
N ALA A 112 10.71 -46.31 -9.79
CA ALA A 112 9.55 -47.16 -9.46
C ALA A 112 9.58 -48.50 -10.23
N LYS A 113 9.95 -48.49 -11.52
CA LYS A 113 10.18 -49.71 -12.31
C LYS A 113 11.33 -50.56 -11.75
N LYS A 114 12.42 -49.94 -11.30
CA LYS A 114 13.55 -50.67 -10.70
C LYS A 114 13.17 -51.33 -9.37
N ILE A 115 12.36 -50.67 -8.54
CA ILE A 115 11.89 -51.23 -7.26
C ILE A 115 10.95 -52.43 -7.51
N SER A 116 9.98 -52.28 -8.41
CA SER A 116 9.06 -53.38 -8.76
C SER A 116 9.77 -54.57 -9.41
N ALA A 117 10.74 -54.35 -10.30
CA ALA A 117 11.55 -55.41 -10.88
C ALA A 117 12.38 -56.16 -9.83
N LYS A 118 12.96 -55.45 -8.85
CA LYS A 118 13.70 -56.07 -7.73
C LYS A 118 12.77 -56.92 -6.86
N ALA A 119 11.57 -56.44 -6.56
CA ALA A 119 10.57 -57.19 -5.80
C ALA A 119 10.12 -58.47 -6.54
N ALA A 120 9.84 -58.37 -7.84
CA ALA A 120 9.47 -59.52 -8.67
C ALA A 120 10.59 -60.58 -8.74
N LYS A 121 11.85 -60.15 -8.88
CA LYS A 121 13.01 -61.06 -8.86
C LYS A 121 13.18 -61.77 -7.52
N LEU A 122 12.94 -61.08 -6.41
CA LEU A 122 12.99 -61.67 -5.07
C LEU A 122 11.90 -62.72 -4.89
N GLN A 123 10.66 -62.42 -5.30
CA GLN A 123 9.53 -63.37 -5.26
C GLN A 123 9.83 -64.63 -6.09
N ARG A 124 10.39 -64.48 -7.30
CA ARG A 124 10.81 -65.62 -8.13
C ARG A 124 11.86 -66.49 -7.43
N ASN A 125 12.87 -65.88 -6.81
CA ASN A 125 13.91 -66.63 -6.09
C ASN A 125 13.35 -67.35 -4.85
N ILE A 126 12.42 -66.74 -4.12
CA ILE A 126 11.74 -67.39 -3.00
C ILE A 126 10.92 -68.59 -3.49
N HIS A 127 10.18 -68.42 -4.58
CA HIS A 127 9.40 -69.50 -5.20
C HIS A 127 10.28 -70.67 -5.67
N LEU A 128 11.40 -70.39 -6.33
CA LEU A 128 12.36 -71.41 -6.76
C LEU A 128 12.96 -72.15 -5.55
N LYS A 129 13.31 -71.45 -4.46
CA LYS A 129 13.77 -72.11 -3.23
C LYS A 129 12.71 -73.01 -2.60
N LYS A 130 11.42 -72.63 -2.69
CA LYS A 130 10.29 -73.44 -2.22
C LYS A 130 9.99 -74.65 -3.14
N MET A 131 10.37 -74.61 -4.41
CA MET A 131 10.26 -75.75 -5.34
C MET A 131 11.39 -76.77 -5.22
N VAL A 132 12.49 -76.43 -4.52
CA VAL A 132 13.68 -77.31 -4.38
C VAL A 132 13.63 -78.37 -3.24
N PRO A 133 12.63 -78.48 -2.33
CA PRO A 133 12.65 -79.57 -1.34
C PRO A 133 12.11 -80.92 -1.86
N GLY A 134 12.18 -81.19 -3.18
CA GLY A 134 11.67 -82.44 -3.79
C GLY A 134 12.67 -83.29 -4.59
N LEU A 135 13.91 -82.85 -4.82
CA LEU A 135 14.84 -83.51 -5.76
C LEU A 135 16.16 -84.01 -5.13
N LYS A 136 16.17 -84.29 -3.82
CA LYS A 136 17.30 -84.95 -3.12
C LYS A 136 16.89 -86.20 -2.34
N LYS A 137 15.96 -87.00 -2.86
CA LYS A 137 15.70 -88.36 -2.38
C LYS A 137 15.40 -89.29 -3.56
N SER A 138 16.43 -89.70 -4.29
CA SER A 138 16.51 -91.01 -4.97
C SER A 138 17.75 -91.00 -5.86
N PHE A 139 18.91 -91.33 -5.32
CA PHE A 139 20.04 -91.95 -6.05
C PHE A 139 21.02 -92.49 -5.00
N HIS A 140 20.58 -93.53 -4.31
CA HIS A 140 21.42 -94.49 -3.58
C HIS A 140 20.83 -95.87 -3.86
N ILE A 141 21.24 -96.45 -5.00
CA ILE A 141 21.67 -97.84 -5.18
C ILE A 141 22.73 -97.79 -6.27
#